data_AF-M0A021-F1
#
_entry.id   AF-M0A021-F1
#
_cell.length_a   1.000
_cell.length_b   1.000
_cell.length_c   1.000
_cell.angle_alpha   90.00
_cell.angle_beta   90.00
_cell.angle_gamma   90.00
#
_symmetry.space_group_name_H-M   'P 1'
#
loop_
_entity.id
_entity.type
_entity.pdbx_description
1 polymer ?
#
loop_
_entity_poly.entity_id
_entity_poly.type
_entity_poly.pdbx_seq_one_letter_code
_entity_poly.pdbx_strand_id
1 'polypeptide(L)'
;MSGGDDVSAETDESSATGTGPTEPTIASESLLLTYAAPFLGVLLIAIGLPLSIVGGYVVIQDGVGLCGDPTITATHVDEYDGVPATIETLPAAELTTAEQEALEEAIESPLQEAKIEGDLQNREAFLEGVLVEYEGEEYYVQITSQNSCLEVQPLLFPIGGIAILIGILGVLTPPIYRRMAGFEERMQRDQSE
;
A
#
# COMPACT_ATOMS: atom_id res chain seq x y z
N MET A 1 -51.18 30.60 73.68
CA MET A 1 -50.65 29.79 74.80
C MET A 1 -50.03 28.54 74.22
N SER A 2 -48.79 28.27 74.60
CA SER A 2 -47.96 27.04 74.58
C SER A 2 -48.16 26.00 73.48
N GLY A 3 -47.15 25.40 72.86
CA GLY A 3 -45.71 25.24 73.12
C GLY A 3 -45.28 24.09 72.17
N GLY A 4 -44.14 24.14 71.50
CA GLY A 4 -42.83 23.82 72.05
C GLY A 4 -42.25 22.66 71.22
N ASP A 5 -41.02 22.85 70.76
CA ASP A 5 -40.22 22.03 69.85
C ASP A 5 -40.02 20.57 70.27
N ASP A 6 -39.76 19.69 69.30
CA ASP A 6 -38.64 18.75 69.44
C ASP A 6 -38.09 18.33 68.07
N VAL A 7 -36.85 18.75 67.85
CA VAL A 7 -35.92 18.26 66.85
C VAL A 7 -35.41 16.89 67.33
N SER A 8 -35.43 15.90 66.46
CA SER A 8 -34.50 14.77 66.59
C SER A 8 -33.91 14.50 65.23
N ALA A 9 -32.65 14.90 65.12
CA ALA A 9 -31.73 14.43 64.11
C ALA A 9 -31.35 12.99 64.46
N GLU A 10 -31.63 12.05 63.56
CA GLU A 10 -30.81 10.85 63.42
C GLU A 10 -30.18 10.90 62.04
N THR A 11 -28.95 11.44 62.05
CA THR A 11 -27.95 11.12 61.06
C THR A 11 -27.48 9.70 61.34
N ASP A 12 -27.93 8.75 60.52
CA ASP A 12 -27.16 7.55 60.27
C ASP A 12 -26.58 7.66 58.86
N GLU A 13 -25.27 7.82 58.80
CA GLU A 13 -24.45 7.57 57.63
C GLU A 13 -24.75 6.15 57.14
N SER A 14 -25.29 6.02 55.93
CA SER A 14 -25.03 4.84 55.12
C SER A 14 -24.72 5.29 53.70
N SER A 15 -23.42 5.35 53.48
CA SER A 15 -22.77 5.42 52.19
C SER A 15 -23.33 4.35 51.27
N ALA A 16 -24.22 4.75 50.37
CA ALA A 16 -24.59 3.97 49.20
C ALA A 16 -24.49 4.89 48.01
N THR A 17 -23.27 5.03 47.50
CA THR A 17 -23.00 5.33 46.09
C THR A 17 -23.92 4.42 45.28
N GLY A 18 -25.07 4.96 44.88
CA GLY A 18 -26.03 4.25 44.06
C GLY A 18 -25.40 3.97 42.71
N THR A 19 -24.79 2.80 42.59
CA THR A 19 -24.58 2.11 41.31
C THR A 19 -25.97 1.76 40.76
N GLY A 20 -26.70 2.77 40.30
CA GLY A 20 -27.82 2.58 39.39
C GLY A 20 -27.30 2.02 38.07
N PRO A 21 -28.11 1.25 37.33
CA PRO A 21 -27.66 0.63 36.10
C PRO A 21 -27.18 1.72 35.15
N THR A 22 -25.91 1.67 34.76
CA THR A 22 -25.47 2.36 33.55
C THR A 22 -26.21 1.69 32.40
N GLU A 23 -27.33 2.28 31.97
CA GLU A 23 -27.90 2.05 30.64
C GLU A 23 -27.21 2.98 29.62
N PRO A 24 -26.13 2.54 28.94
CA PRO A 24 -25.78 3.09 27.66
C PRO A 24 -25.61 1.97 26.62
N THR A 25 -26.61 1.10 26.43
CA THR A 25 -26.49 0.00 25.46
C THR A 25 -27.32 0.25 24.19
N ILE A 26 -28.60 0.61 24.30
CA ILE A 26 -29.48 0.67 23.11
C ILE A 26 -29.12 1.82 22.16
N ALA A 27 -28.85 3.03 22.66
CA ALA A 27 -28.51 4.17 21.81
C ALA A 27 -27.12 4.02 21.16
N SER A 28 -26.15 3.54 21.94
CA SER A 28 -24.76 3.34 21.51
C SER A 28 -24.65 2.23 20.46
N GLU A 29 -25.31 1.08 20.67
CA GLU A 29 -25.37 -0.01 19.68
C GLU A 29 -26.09 0.42 18.40
N SER A 30 -27.15 1.23 18.51
CA SER A 30 -27.86 1.75 17.34
C SER A 30 -27.00 2.68 16.49
N LEU A 31 -26.16 3.53 17.11
CA LEU A 31 -25.23 4.42 16.43
C LEU A 31 -24.09 3.64 15.78
N LEU A 32 -23.54 2.64 16.49
CA LEU A 32 -22.47 1.79 16.00
C LEU A 32 -22.91 0.99 14.76
N LEU A 33 -24.08 0.36 14.82
CA LEU A 33 -24.62 -0.44 13.72
C LEU A 33 -25.15 0.40 12.56
N THR A 34 -25.66 1.60 12.81
CA THR A 34 -26.25 2.43 11.74
C THR A 34 -25.21 3.27 11.01
N TYR A 35 -24.18 3.75 11.70
CA TYR A 35 -23.26 4.74 11.14
C TYR A 35 -21.79 4.28 11.17
N ALA A 36 -21.31 3.77 12.30
CA ALA A 36 -19.88 3.46 12.44
C ALA A 36 -19.46 2.22 11.63
N ALA A 37 -20.23 1.13 11.69
CA ALA A 37 -19.96 -0.10 10.95
C ALA A 37 -19.95 0.08 9.42
N PRO A 38 -20.96 0.71 8.79
CA PRO A 38 -20.93 0.94 7.34
C PRO A 38 -19.86 1.96 6.94
N PHE A 39 -19.62 2.99 7.75
CA PHE A 39 -18.55 3.97 7.49
C PHE A 39 -17.17 3.31 7.49
N LEU A 40 -16.85 2.53 8.53
CA LEU A 40 -15.60 1.79 8.61
C LEU A 40 -15.49 0.78 7.46
N GLY A 41 -16.61 0.15 7.10
CA GLY A 41 -16.63 -0.81 6.00
C GLY A 41 -16.30 -0.17 4.64
N VAL A 42 -16.86 1.01 4.34
CA VAL A 42 -16.52 1.77 3.14
C VAL A 42 -15.05 2.20 3.15
N LEU A 43 -14.53 2.65 4.30
CA LEU A 43 -13.14 3.06 4.44
C LEU A 43 -12.17 1.89 4.19
N LEU A 44 -12.48 0.71 4.71
CA LEU A 44 -11.70 -0.52 4.47
C LEU A 44 -11.73 -0.94 3.00
N ILE A 45 -12.88 -0.85 2.33
CA ILE A 45 -12.97 -1.11 0.88
C ILE A 45 -12.11 -0.09 0.11
N ALA A 46 -12.21 1.20 0.45
CA ALA A 46 -11.50 2.28 -0.23
C ALA A 46 -9.98 2.15 -0.12
N ILE A 47 -9.46 1.70 1.03
CA ILE A 47 -8.03 1.44 1.22
C ILE A 47 -7.62 0.08 0.63
N GLY A 48 -8.50 -0.92 0.74
CA GLY A 48 -8.20 -2.27 0.26
C GLY A 48 -8.06 -2.37 -1.26
N LEU A 49 -8.87 -1.62 -2.02
CA LEU A 49 -8.80 -1.59 -3.49
C LEU A 49 -7.41 -1.20 -4.04
N PRO A 50 -6.83 -0.03 -3.71
CA PRO A 50 -5.51 0.33 -4.20
C PRO A 50 -4.43 -0.63 -3.71
N LEU A 51 -4.51 -1.13 -2.46
CA LEU A 51 -3.59 -2.14 -1.93
C LEU A 51 -3.63 -3.45 -2.73
N SER A 52 -4.83 -3.92 -3.06
CA SER A 52 -5.01 -5.12 -3.89
C SER A 52 -4.54 -4.91 -5.32
N ILE A 53 -4.81 -3.75 -5.92
CA ILE A 53 -4.34 -3.47 -7.28
C ILE A 53 -2.81 -3.45 -7.29
N VAL A 54 -2.19 -2.63 -6.45
CA VAL A 54 -0.74 -2.48 -6.38
C VAL A 54 -0.06 -3.81 -6.03
N GLY A 55 -0.55 -4.52 -5.00
CA GLY A 55 0.01 -5.82 -4.64
C GLY A 55 -0.18 -6.88 -5.72
N GLY A 56 -1.30 -6.86 -6.45
CA GLY A 56 -1.55 -7.78 -7.56
C GLY A 56 -0.61 -7.55 -8.73
N TYR A 57 -0.27 -6.28 -9.03
CA TYR A 57 0.73 -5.93 -10.04
C TYR A 57 2.10 -6.52 -9.71
N VAL A 58 2.54 -6.50 -8.45
CA VAL A 58 3.82 -7.08 -8.03
C VAL A 58 3.87 -8.58 -8.30
N VAL A 59 2.82 -9.32 -7.93
CA VAL A 59 2.77 -10.79 -8.12
C VAL A 59 2.77 -11.18 -9.59
N ILE A 60 2.10 -10.39 -10.44
CA ILE A 60 2.07 -10.66 -11.88
C ILE A 60 3.40 -10.27 -12.53
N GLN A 61 3.97 -9.12 -12.18
CA GLN A 61 5.24 -8.64 -12.75
C GLN A 61 6.39 -9.63 -12.58
N ASP A 62 6.49 -10.26 -11.40
CA ASP A 62 7.50 -11.28 -11.10
C ASP A 62 7.36 -12.54 -11.98
N GLY A 63 6.14 -12.86 -12.40
CA GLY A 63 5.83 -14.04 -13.23
C GLY A 63 5.97 -13.85 -14.74
N VAL A 64 6.03 -12.61 -15.24
CA VAL A 64 6.13 -12.30 -16.69
C VAL A 64 7.50 -11.79 -17.13
N GLY A 65 8.48 -11.69 -16.22
CA GLY A 65 9.84 -11.22 -16.55
C GLY A 65 9.88 -9.76 -17.02
N LEU A 66 8.84 -8.98 -16.72
CA LEU A 66 8.75 -7.54 -17.01
C LEU A 66 9.57 -6.70 -16.02
N CYS A 67 9.98 -7.35 -14.93
CA CYS A 67 11.01 -6.93 -14.00
C CYS A 67 12.36 -7.46 -14.47
N GLY A 68 12.79 -7.00 -15.64
CA GLY A 68 14.00 -7.49 -16.30
C GLY A 68 15.25 -6.68 -15.95
N ASP A 69 16.38 -7.23 -16.37
CA ASP A 69 17.69 -6.59 -16.33
C ASP A 69 17.65 -5.17 -16.94
N PRO A 70 18.33 -4.20 -16.30
CA PRO A 70 18.34 -2.82 -16.78
C PRO A 70 18.96 -2.76 -18.18
N THR A 71 18.36 -1.95 -19.05
CA THR A 71 18.86 -1.74 -20.41
C THR A 71 19.70 -0.47 -20.45
N ILE A 72 20.92 -0.59 -20.94
CA ILE A 72 21.81 0.55 -21.19
C ILE A 72 21.82 0.90 -22.67
N THR A 73 22.15 2.16 -22.95
CA THR A 73 22.50 2.60 -24.29
C THR A 73 23.92 3.09 -24.34
N ALA A 74 24.64 2.76 -25.40
CA ALA A 74 26.00 3.21 -25.64
C ALA A 74 26.05 4.04 -26.92
N THR A 75 26.19 5.36 -26.76
CA THR A 75 26.30 6.29 -27.89
C THR A 75 27.72 6.82 -27.94
N HIS A 76 28.35 6.79 -29.11
CA HIS A 76 29.70 7.36 -29.27
C HIS A 76 29.69 8.85 -28.90
N VAL A 77 30.71 9.35 -28.21
CA VAL A 77 30.71 10.73 -27.67
C VAL A 77 30.54 11.80 -28.76
N ASP A 78 31.03 11.54 -29.97
CA ASP A 78 30.88 12.46 -31.11
C ASP A 78 29.44 12.53 -31.65
N GLU A 79 28.62 11.50 -31.41
CA GLU A 79 27.21 11.44 -31.77
C GLU A 79 26.30 11.96 -30.65
N TYR A 80 26.86 12.18 -29.45
CA TYR A 80 26.13 12.68 -28.31
C TYR A 80 25.96 14.20 -28.37
N ASP A 81 24.71 14.65 -28.48
CA ASP A 81 24.35 16.09 -28.60
C ASP A 81 24.51 16.90 -27.29
N GLY A 82 24.93 16.28 -26.18
CA GLY A 82 25.07 16.93 -24.87
C GLY A 82 26.46 17.53 -24.60
N VAL A 83 26.70 17.95 -23.35
CA VAL A 83 27.99 18.53 -22.93
C VAL A 83 28.79 17.47 -22.15
N PRO A 84 29.74 16.76 -22.78
CA PRO A 84 30.49 15.68 -22.12
C PRO A 84 31.39 16.16 -20.96
N ALA A 85 31.80 17.43 -20.96
CA ALA A 85 32.73 17.97 -19.96
C ALA A 85 32.18 18.03 -18.51
N THR A 86 30.89 17.84 -18.30
CA THR A 86 30.26 17.79 -16.97
C THR A 86 29.92 16.37 -16.51
N ILE A 87 30.20 15.37 -17.36
CA ILE A 87 29.82 13.97 -17.14
C ILE A 87 31.01 13.26 -16.49
N GLU A 88 30.73 12.41 -15.51
CA GLU A 88 31.77 11.58 -14.89
C GLU A 88 32.33 10.59 -15.91
N THR A 89 33.65 10.34 -15.83
CA THR A 89 34.32 9.34 -16.66
C THR A 89 34.62 8.12 -15.81
N LEU A 90 34.17 6.95 -16.27
CA LEU A 90 34.38 5.67 -15.63
C LEU A 90 35.21 4.78 -16.56
N PRO A 91 36.40 4.30 -16.15
CA PRO A 91 37.20 3.44 -17.00
C PRO A 91 36.53 2.08 -17.16
N ALA A 92 36.59 1.48 -18.37
CA ALA A 92 35.99 0.17 -18.61
C ALA A 92 36.51 -0.92 -17.66
N ALA A 93 37.73 -0.80 -17.14
CA ALA A 93 38.31 -1.73 -16.18
C ALA A 93 37.62 -1.75 -14.79
N GLU A 94 36.86 -0.70 -14.46
CA GLU A 94 36.06 -0.61 -13.22
C GLU A 94 34.63 -1.15 -13.41
N LEU A 95 34.26 -1.50 -14.64
CA LEU A 95 33.01 -2.17 -14.92
C LEU A 95 33.06 -3.64 -14.48
N THR A 96 31.91 -4.15 -14.02
CA THR A 96 31.75 -5.58 -13.80
C THR A 96 31.78 -6.34 -15.13
N THR A 97 31.96 -7.66 -15.08
CA THR A 97 31.90 -8.50 -16.29
C THR A 97 30.56 -8.35 -17.02
N ALA A 98 29.45 -8.27 -16.28
CA ALA A 98 28.13 -8.09 -16.86
C ALA A 98 27.94 -6.71 -17.51
N GLU A 99 28.48 -5.66 -16.89
CA GLU A 99 28.44 -4.30 -17.43
C GLU A 99 29.31 -4.16 -18.70
N GLN A 100 30.48 -4.81 -18.75
CA GLN A 100 31.33 -4.83 -19.95
C GLN A 100 30.67 -5.57 -21.11
N GLU A 101 30.11 -6.76 -20.85
CA GLU A 101 29.43 -7.56 -21.87
C GLU A 101 28.23 -6.81 -22.44
N ALA A 102 27.45 -6.14 -21.58
CA ALA A 102 26.35 -5.29 -22.02
C ALA A 102 26.83 -4.06 -22.81
N LEU A 103 27.96 -3.45 -22.43
CA LEU A 103 28.52 -2.33 -23.19
C LEU A 103 28.96 -2.76 -24.59
N GLU A 104 29.67 -3.88 -24.70
CA GLU A 104 30.11 -4.45 -25.98
C GLU A 104 28.89 -4.79 -26.86
N GLU A 105 27.89 -5.47 -26.30
CA GLU A 105 26.64 -5.77 -27.02
C GLU A 105 25.90 -4.50 -27.46
N ALA A 106 25.86 -3.47 -26.60
CA ALA A 106 25.21 -2.20 -26.95
C ALA A 106 25.93 -1.50 -28.10
N ILE A 107 27.26 -1.51 -28.14
CA ILE A 107 28.05 -0.93 -29.23
C ILE A 107 27.81 -1.67 -30.55
N GLU A 108 27.74 -3.01 -30.51
CA GLU A 108 27.49 -3.84 -31.70
C GLU A 108 26.02 -3.80 -32.17
N SER A 109 25.11 -3.41 -31.28
CA SER A 109 23.66 -3.37 -31.52
C SER A 109 23.29 -2.22 -32.48
N PRO A 110 22.50 -2.49 -33.54
CA PRO A 110 21.97 -1.43 -34.42
C PRO A 110 21.10 -0.40 -33.69
N LEU A 111 20.56 -0.76 -32.52
CA LEU A 111 19.76 0.13 -31.69
C LEU A 111 20.60 0.89 -30.65
N GLN A 112 21.90 0.60 -30.55
CA GLN A 112 22.80 1.11 -29.52
C GLN A 112 22.34 0.74 -28.09
N GLU A 113 21.58 -0.35 -27.92
CA GLU A 113 21.04 -0.78 -26.62
C GLU A 113 21.35 -2.25 -26.34
N ALA A 114 21.58 -2.58 -25.06
CA ALA A 114 21.72 -3.93 -24.55
C ALA A 114 21.29 -4.04 -23.08
N LYS A 115 21.03 -5.27 -22.61
CA LYS A 115 20.62 -5.55 -21.23
C LYS A 115 21.82 -5.95 -20.38
N ILE A 116 21.85 -5.51 -19.13
CA ILE A 116 22.88 -5.92 -18.16
C ILE A 116 22.44 -7.19 -17.43
N GLU A 117 22.83 -8.36 -17.94
CA GLU A 117 22.54 -9.65 -17.31
C GLU A 117 23.58 -9.96 -16.21
N GLY A 118 23.34 -9.50 -14.98
CA GLY A 118 24.20 -9.86 -13.85
C GLY A 118 24.39 -8.76 -12.79
N ASP A 119 25.60 -8.71 -12.21
CA ASP A 119 25.93 -7.76 -11.15
C ASP A 119 26.13 -6.35 -11.71
N LEU A 120 25.43 -5.37 -11.13
CA LEU A 120 25.45 -3.97 -11.50
C LEU A 120 25.96 -3.13 -10.33
N GLN A 121 27.26 -2.83 -10.33
CA GLN A 121 27.91 -2.07 -9.27
C GLN A 121 27.84 -0.58 -9.52
N ASN A 122 27.93 -0.17 -10.80
CA ASN A 122 28.00 1.23 -11.20
C ASN A 122 26.60 1.81 -11.52
N ARG A 123 25.56 1.32 -10.84
CA ARG A 123 24.17 1.68 -11.11
C ARG A 123 23.93 3.19 -11.05
N GLU A 124 24.43 3.86 -10.02
CA GLU A 124 24.23 5.30 -9.84
C GLU A 124 24.87 6.10 -10.98
N ALA A 125 26.10 5.74 -11.38
CA ALA A 125 26.79 6.37 -12.51
C ALA A 125 26.01 6.20 -13.83
N PHE A 126 25.51 5.00 -14.13
CA PHE A 126 24.71 4.80 -15.34
C PHE A 126 23.32 5.46 -15.29
N LEU A 127 22.76 5.74 -14.10
CA LEU A 127 21.51 6.49 -13.98
C LEU A 127 21.70 7.97 -14.27
N GLU A 128 22.83 8.54 -13.88
CA GLU A 128 23.20 9.93 -14.16
C GLU A 128 23.75 10.13 -15.57
N GLY A 129 24.23 9.04 -16.17
CA GLY A 129 24.94 9.04 -17.44
C GLY A 129 26.44 9.19 -17.20
N VAL A 130 27.24 8.34 -17.83
CA VAL A 130 28.69 8.26 -17.61
C VAL A 130 29.42 8.09 -18.93
N LEU A 131 30.62 8.63 -19.04
CA LEU A 131 31.50 8.38 -20.17
C LEU A 131 32.37 7.16 -19.85
N VAL A 132 32.30 6.15 -20.71
CA VAL A 132 33.14 4.95 -20.60
C VAL A 132 34.15 4.95 -21.74
N GLU A 133 35.43 4.86 -21.40
CA GLU A 133 36.50 4.64 -22.38
C GLU A 133 36.63 3.13 -22.66
N TYR A 134 36.35 2.71 -23.89
CA TYR A 134 36.45 1.34 -24.37
C TYR A 134 37.27 1.29 -25.67
N GLU A 135 38.32 0.47 -25.69
CA GLU A 135 39.25 0.34 -26.82
C GLU A 135 39.87 1.65 -27.37
N GLY A 136 39.93 2.70 -26.54
CA GLY A 136 40.47 4.01 -26.92
C GLY A 136 39.44 4.95 -27.55
N GLU A 137 38.16 4.57 -27.54
CA GLU A 137 37.02 5.40 -27.91
C GLU A 137 36.17 5.69 -26.67
N GLU A 138 35.51 6.85 -26.65
CA GLU A 138 34.65 7.27 -25.54
C GLU A 138 33.18 7.10 -25.91
N TYR A 139 32.46 6.38 -25.04
CA TYR A 139 31.02 6.12 -25.19
C TYR A 139 30.26 6.76 -24.03
N TYR A 140 29.21 7.51 -24.35
CA TYR A 140 28.23 7.94 -23.37
C TYR A 140 27.27 6.79 -23.10
N VAL A 141 27.27 6.33 -21.85
CA VAL A 141 26.48 5.19 -21.38
C VAL A 141 25.46 5.66 -20.35
N GLN A 142 24.19 5.28 -20.55
CA GLN A 142 23.13 5.56 -19.60
C GLN A 142 22.09 4.45 -19.56
N ILE A 143 21.41 4.28 -18.44
CA ILE A 143 20.24 3.40 -18.34
C ILE A 143 19.03 4.13 -18.95
N THR A 144 18.55 3.64 -20.10
CA THR A 144 17.37 4.21 -20.78
C THR A 144 16.05 3.63 -20.31
N SER A 145 16.07 2.39 -19.86
CA SER A 145 14.91 1.73 -19.27
C SER A 145 15.29 1.18 -17.92
N GLN A 146 14.89 1.91 -16.88
CA GLN A 146 14.62 1.28 -15.61
C GLN A 146 13.30 0.54 -15.80
N ASN A 147 13.34 -0.77 -15.99
CA ASN A 147 12.21 -1.62 -15.64
C ASN A 147 12.08 -1.56 -14.10
N SER A 148 11.72 -0.39 -13.56
CA SER A 148 11.64 -0.13 -12.13
C SER A 148 10.43 -0.89 -11.62
N CYS A 149 10.69 -2.09 -11.11
CA CYS A 149 9.69 -2.86 -10.41
C CYS A 149 9.12 -2.01 -9.28
N LEU A 150 7.80 -2.08 -9.14
CA LEU A 150 7.15 -1.55 -7.96
C LEU A 150 7.66 -2.36 -6.75
N GLU A 151 8.53 -1.76 -5.96
CA GLU A 151 9.11 -2.36 -4.74
C GLU A 151 8.08 -2.27 -3.61
N VAL A 152 7.02 -3.06 -3.72
CA VAL A 152 5.94 -3.12 -2.75
C VAL A 152 5.80 -4.56 -2.29
N GLN A 153 5.51 -4.75 -0.99
CA GLN A 153 5.44 -6.08 -0.43
C GLN A 153 4.29 -6.86 -1.09
N PRO A 154 4.53 -8.08 -1.61
CA PRO A 154 3.48 -8.89 -2.24
C PRO A 154 2.32 -9.22 -1.27
N LEU A 155 2.58 -9.10 0.05
CA LEU A 155 1.58 -9.25 1.10
C LEU A 155 0.49 -8.16 1.08
N LEU A 156 0.71 -7.03 0.39
CA LEU A 156 -0.33 -6.00 0.23
C LEU A 156 -1.55 -6.50 -0.55
N PHE A 157 -1.36 -7.44 -1.48
CA PHE A 157 -2.46 -8.05 -2.22
C PHE A 157 -3.46 -8.77 -1.30
N PRO A 158 -3.04 -9.78 -0.50
CA PRO A 158 -3.95 -10.48 0.40
C PRO A 158 -4.48 -9.56 1.52
N ILE A 159 -3.68 -8.60 2.01
CA ILE A 159 -4.14 -7.62 3.01
C ILE A 159 -5.27 -6.76 2.44
N GLY A 160 -5.10 -6.22 1.23
CA GLY A 160 -6.14 -5.45 0.56
C GLY A 160 -7.41 -6.26 0.33
N GLY A 161 -7.27 -7.54 -0.07
CA GLY A 161 -8.40 -8.43 -0.30
C GLY A 161 -9.18 -8.73 0.98
N ILE A 162 -8.47 -9.00 2.08
CA ILE A 162 -9.10 -9.20 3.41
C ILE A 162 -9.78 -7.92 3.88
N ALA A 163 -9.16 -6.75 3.71
CA ALA A 163 -9.75 -5.47 4.08
C ALA A 163 -11.07 -5.21 3.31
N ILE A 164 -11.10 -5.49 2.01
CA ILE A 164 -12.33 -5.42 1.20
C ILE A 164 -13.40 -6.36 1.75
N LEU A 165 -13.07 -7.62 2.03
CA LEU A 165 -14.03 -8.61 2.56
C LEU A 165 -14.62 -8.17 3.90
N ILE A 166 -13.77 -7.73 4.83
CA ILE A 166 -14.23 -7.20 6.14
C ILE A 166 -15.09 -5.97 5.92
N GLY A 167 -14.72 -5.09 4.99
CA GLY A 167 -15.50 -3.90 4.68
C GLY A 167 -16.88 -4.20 4.11
N ILE A 168 -16.99 -5.18 3.21
CA ILE A 168 -18.26 -5.67 2.66
C ILE A 168 -19.14 -6.23 3.80
N LEU A 169 -18.57 -7.03 4.70
CA LEU A 169 -19.29 -7.54 5.87
C LEU A 169 -19.79 -6.39 6.75
N GLY A 170 -18.97 -5.38 7.02
CA GLY A 170 -19.36 -4.20 7.80
C GLY A 170 -20.51 -3.40 7.17
N VAL A 171 -20.52 -3.26 5.85
CA VAL A 171 -21.59 -2.56 5.11
C VAL A 171 -22.89 -3.39 5.04
N LEU A 172 -22.79 -4.70 4.86
CA LEU A 172 -23.95 -5.58 4.66
C LEU A 172 -24.58 -6.09 5.97
N THR A 173 -23.83 -6.11 7.08
CA THR A 173 -24.36 -6.61 8.37
C THR A 173 -25.61 -5.83 8.83
N PRO A 174 -25.64 -4.48 8.82
CA PRO A 174 -26.81 -3.73 9.27
C PRO A 174 -28.11 -4.01 8.48
N PRO A 175 -28.14 -3.96 7.12
CA PRO A 175 -29.35 -4.25 6.37
C PRO A 175 -29.79 -5.71 6.50
N ILE A 176 -28.86 -6.66 6.55
CA ILE A 176 -29.17 -8.09 6.74
C ILE A 176 -29.82 -8.30 8.12
N TYR A 177 -29.25 -7.71 9.17
CA TYR A 177 -29.81 -7.79 10.51
C TYR A 177 -31.23 -7.21 10.58
N ARG A 178 -31.45 -6.01 10.00
CA ARG A 178 -32.80 -5.41 9.90
C ARG A 178 -33.78 -6.31 9.15
N ARG A 179 -33.31 -7.01 8.11
CA ARG A 179 -34.16 -7.93 7.34
C ARG A 179 -34.59 -9.12 8.18
N MET A 180 -33.67 -9.74 8.92
CA MET A 180 -33.98 -10.91 9.77
C MET A 180 -34.87 -10.55 10.96
N ALA A 181 -34.61 -9.45 11.64
CA ALA A 181 -35.48 -8.97 12.73
C ALA A 181 -36.93 -8.73 12.24
N GLY A 182 -37.08 -8.09 11.06
CA GLY A 182 -38.39 -7.87 10.45
C GLY A 182 -39.07 -9.13 9.88
N PHE A 183 -38.40 -10.29 9.84
CA PHE A 183 -39.00 -11.58 9.49
C PHE A 183 -39.52 -12.31 10.73
N GLU A 184 -38.80 -12.27 11.86
CA GLU A 184 -39.26 -12.84 13.13
C GLU A 184 -40.55 -12.19 13.62
N GLU A 185 -40.66 -10.86 13.52
CA GLU A 185 -41.88 -10.12 13.88
C GLU A 185 -43.11 -10.55 13.07
N ARG A 186 -42.93 -10.94 11.80
CA ARG A 186 -44.05 -11.40 10.94
C ARG A 186 -44.48 -12.82 11.28
N MET A 187 -43.52 -13.72 11.52
CA MET A 187 -43.85 -15.10 11.89
C MET A 187 -44.49 -15.20 13.28
N GLN A 188 -44.10 -14.33 14.22
CA GLN A 188 -44.67 -14.31 15.56
C GLN A 188 -46.10 -13.74 15.56
N ARG A 189 -46.39 -12.80 14.66
CA ARG A 189 -47.75 -12.27 14.45
C ARG A 189 -48.70 -13.35 13.90
N ASP A 190 -48.29 -14.09 12.87
CA ASP A 190 -49.10 -15.17 12.26
C ASP A 190 -49.36 -16.35 13.22
N GLN A 191 -48.54 -16.55 14.26
CA GLN A 191 -48.76 -17.57 15.30
C GLN A 191 -49.73 -17.12 16.42
N SER A 192 -50.02 -15.82 16.50
CA SER A 192 -50.86 -15.24 17.56
C SER A 192 -52.31 -14.96 17.11
N GLU A 193 -52.63 -15.18 15.84
CA GLU A 193 -54.00 -15.23 15.27
C GLU A 193 -54.48 -16.68 15.16
#